data_AF-A0A3S0H1T8-F1
#
_entry.id   AF-A0A3S0H1T8-F1
#
_cell.length_a   1.000
_cell.length_b   1.000
_cell.length_c   1.000
_cell.angle_alpha   90.00
_cell.angle_beta   90.00
_cell.angle_gamma   90.00
#
_symmetry.space_group_name_H-M   'P 1'
#
loop_
_entity.id
_entity.type
_entity.pdbx_description
1 polymer ?
#
loop_
_entity_poly.entity_id
_entity_poly.type
_entity_poly.pdbx_seq_one_letter_code
_entity_poly.pdbx_strand_id
1 'polypeptide(L)'
;MRMSLAKSVFLCCLITSCHNQKMENIGSSTAEKADVTIDGLPYDASANTTNDIPFQDSVDVLQNTWLRSESDTQLEELESLAVKSDGEASDYLCTTLKIMFKEKPAPLIIYLDKNRNSALYGVLTDGLGVSLVVYNKEERITEKQQLKVNAIKSSNGKLSKKQIDFIDRLFEDVSPEKFD
;
A
#
# COMPACT_ATOMS: atom_id res chain seq x y z
N MET A 1 -19.30 25.15 28.53
CA MET A 1 -19.98 24.17 29.41
C MET A 1 -21.08 23.50 28.59
N ARG A 2 -20.87 22.21 28.30
CA ARG A 2 -21.78 21.15 27.77
C ARG A 2 -21.05 20.31 26.72
N MET A 3 -20.66 19.12 27.19
CA MET A 3 -20.23 17.91 26.48
C MET A 3 -21.36 17.48 25.49
N SER A 4 -21.16 16.62 24.50
CA SER A 4 -20.91 15.18 24.69
C SER A 4 -21.16 14.40 23.38
N LEU A 5 -20.29 13.45 23.03
CA LEU A 5 -20.50 12.10 22.41
C LEU A 5 -21.34 11.97 21.12
N ALA A 6 -21.17 11.03 20.18
CA ALA A 6 -20.24 9.92 19.90
C ALA A 6 -20.67 9.29 18.55
N LYS A 7 -19.71 8.63 17.86
CA LYS A 7 -19.81 7.39 17.05
C LYS A 7 -21.02 7.14 16.11
N SER A 8 -20.75 6.92 14.82
CA SER A 8 -21.24 5.78 14.00
C SER A 8 -20.71 5.91 12.56
N VAL A 9 -19.86 5.02 12.03
CA VAL A 9 -20.06 3.62 11.56
C VAL A 9 -20.33 3.56 10.04
N PHE A 10 -19.39 2.88 9.36
CA PHE A 10 -19.51 2.06 8.14
C PHE A 10 -20.00 2.69 6.83
N LEU A 11 -19.13 2.65 5.82
CA LEU A 11 -19.56 2.36 4.46
C LEU A 11 -18.66 1.26 3.86
N CYS A 12 -19.24 0.06 3.79
CA CYS A 12 -18.69 -1.13 3.16
C CYS A 12 -19.63 -1.49 2.00
N CYS A 13 -19.06 -1.87 0.84
CA CYS A 13 -19.61 -2.64 -0.30
C CYS A 13 -19.17 -2.02 -1.64
N LEU A 14 -18.18 -2.61 -2.32
CA LEU A 14 -18.31 -3.73 -3.28
C LEU A 14 -18.58 -3.23 -4.71
N ILE A 15 -17.52 -3.23 -5.53
CA ILE A 15 -17.64 -3.56 -6.95
C ILE A 15 -16.96 -4.90 -7.16
N THR A 16 -17.78 -5.95 -7.18
CA THR A 16 -17.45 -7.26 -7.71
C THR A 16 -17.69 -7.24 -9.21
N SER A 17 -16.72 -7.65 -10.04
CA SER A 17 -17.04 -8.50 -11.19
C SER A 17 -15.82 -9.25 -11.76
N CYS A 18 -15.85 -10.56 -11.56
CA CYS A 18 -15.51 -11.65 -12.49
C CYS A 18 -14.17 -11.66 -13.24
N HIS A 19 -13.32 -12.64 -12.91
CA HIS A 19 -13.18 -13.84 -13.78
C HIS A 19 -12.64 -15.03 -12.98
N ASN A 20 -13.42 -16.11 -12.97
CA ASN A 20 -13.06 -17.42 -12.46
C ASN A 20 -13.20 -18.39 -13.63
N GLN A 21 -12.19 -19.24 -13.86
CA GLN A 21 -12.23 -20.61 -14.40
C GLN A 21 -10.93 -20.92 -15.16
N LYS A 22 -10.11 -21.83 -14.61
CA LYS A 22 -10.05 -23.21 -15.07
C LYS A 22 -9.27 -24.09 -14.08
N MET A 23 -9.96 -25.09 -13.54
CA MET A 23 -9.37 -26.21 -12.79
C MET A 23 -8.84 -27.28 -13.74
N GLU A 24 -8.06 -28.20 -13.13
CA GLU A 24 -7.64 -29.53 -13.56
C GLU A 24 -6.35 -29.60 -14.39
N ASN A 25 -5.26 -30.13 -13.80
CA ASN A 25 -4.99 -31.55 -13.96
C ASN A 25 -3.95 -32.08 -12.96
N ILE A 26 -4.08 -33.38 -12.71
CA ILE A 26 -3.48 -34.27 -11.73
C ILE A 26 -2.05 -34.63 -12.14
N GLY A 27 -1.14 -34.72 -11.17
CA GLY A 27 0.24 -35.17 -11.36
C GLY A 27 0.79 -35.84 -10.10
N SER A 28 0.49 -37.12 -9.97
CA SER A 28 1.10 -38.07 -9.03
C SER A 28 2.63 -38.10 -9.15
N SER A 29 3.35 -37.99 -8.04
CA SER A 29 4.66 -38.64 -7.91
C SER A 29 4.98 -38.96 -6.45
N THR A 30 5.13 -40.26 -6.21
CA THR A 30 5.64 -40.94 -5.02
C THR A 30 7.08 -40.54 -4.67
N ALA A 31 7.35 -40.29 -3.38
CA ALA A 31 8.63 -40.48 -2.72
C ALA A 31 8.33 -40.70 -1.22
N GLU A 32 8.22 -41.95 -0.80
CA GLU A 32 9.29 -42.71 -0.13
C GLU A 32 9.40 -42.34 1.36
N LYS A 33 8.86 -43.24 2.19
CA LYS A 33 8.96 -43.22 3.65
C LYS A 33 10.38 -43.58 4.06
N ALA A 34 11.07 -42.68 4.74
CA ALA A 34 12.20 -43.04 5.59
C ALA A 34 11.75 -42.95 7.05
N ASP A 35 11.64 -44.13 7.66
CA ASP A 35 11.35 -44.35 9.07
C ASP A 35 12.68 -44.28 9.83
N VAL A 36 12.86 -43.26 10.68
CA VAL A 36 13.95 -43.20 11.65
C VAL A 36 13.36 -42.75 12.98
N THR A 37 12.95 -43.73 13.78
CA THR A 37 12.74 -43.58 15.22
C THR A 37 14.06 -43.28 15.92
N ILE A 38 14.12 -42.14 16.61
CA ILE A 38 15.05 -41.89 17.72
C ILE A 38 14.20 -41.59 18.97
N ASP A 39 14.58 -42.26 20.04
CA ASP A 39 13.88 -42.37 21.32
C ASP A 39 13.43 -41.03 21.94
N GLY A 40 12.16 -40.99 22.32
CA GLY A 40 11.78 -40.62 23.68
C GLY A 40 11.88 -39.15 24.08
N LEU A 41 11.09 -38.27 23.47
CA LEU A 41 10.38 -37.16 24.14
C LEU A 41 9.12 -36.84 23.30
N PRO A 42 7.94 -36.58 23.89
CA PRO A 42 6.81 -36.08 23.12
C PRO A 42 7.20 -34.69 22.59
N TYR A 43 7.56 -34.63 21.31
CA TYR A 43 7.73 -33.36 20.62
C TYR A 43 6.33 -32.79 20.44
N ASP A 44 5.95 -31.90 21.35
CA ASP A 44 4.72 -31.12 21.25
C ASP A 44 4.89 -30.14 20.08
N ALA A 45 4.59 -30.62 18.86
CA ALA A 45 4.58 -29.84 17.63
C ALA A 45 3.34 -28.92 17.56
N SER A 46 2.96 -28.31 18.67
CA SER A 46 1.88 -27.32 18.78
C SER A 46 2.38 -25.96 19.27
N ALA A 47 3.56 -25.56 18.82
CA ALA A 47 3.98 -24.16 18.85
C ALA A 47 4.39 -23.69 17.45
N ASN A 48 3.48 -23.85 16.48
CA ASN A 48 3.52 -23.01 15.28
C ASN A 48 3.01 -21.62 15.70
N THR A 49 3.79 -20.90 16.50
CA THR A 49 3.61 -19.46 16.68
C THR A 49 3.95 -18.84 15.34
N THR A 50 2.94 -18.72 14.49
CA THR A 50 2.91 -17.75 13.43
C THR A 50 3.29 -16.43 14.10
N ASN A 51 4.50 -15.94 13.80
CA ASN A 51 4.89 -14.60 14.18
C ASN A 51 3.99 -13.67 13.36
N ASP A 52 2.74 -13.50 13.80
CA ASP A 52 1.82 -12.50 13.29
C ASP A 52 2.35 -11.16 13.79
N ILE A 53 3.39 -10.67 13.12
CA ILE A 53 3.84 -9.30 13.28
C ILE A 53 2.60 -8.44 12.95
N PRO A 54 2.18 -7.54 13.84
CA PRO A 54 1.08 -6.62 13.56
C PRO A 54 1.25 -5.94 12.21
N PHE A 55 0.14 -5.68 11.53
CA PHE A 55 0.16 -5.08 10.19
C PHE A 55 0.97 -3.78 10.17
N GLN A 56 0.73 -2.91 11.15
CA GLN A 56 1.42 -1.62 11.29
C GLN A 56 2.93 -1.81 11.49
N ASP A 57 3.34 -2.76 12.34
CA ASP A 57 4.76 -3.07 12.56
C ASP A 57 5.43 -3.56 11.27
N SER A 58 4.73 -4.38 10.49
CA SER A 58 5.21 -4.85 9.18
C SER A 58 5.38 -3.68 8.20
N VAL A 59 4.38 -2.79 8.12
CA VAL A 59 4.44 -1.58 7.27
C VAL A 59 5.57 -0.66 7.70
N ASP A 60 5.79 -0.47 9.00
CA ASP A 60 6.85 0.39 9.53
C ASP A 60 8.25 -0.16 9.23
N VAL A 61 8.45 -1.46 9.38
CA VAL A 61 9.72 -2.11 9.04
C VAL A 61 10.00 -1.95 7.54
N LEU A 62 8.99 -2.16 6.69
CA LEU A 62 9.12 -2.01 5.24
C LEU A 62 9.40 -0.56 4.85
N GLN A 63 8.67 0.40 5.39
CA GLN A 63 8.87 1.83 5.15
C GLN A 63 10.29 2.23 5.54
N ASN A 64 10.72 1.91 6.77
CA ASN A 64 12.04 2.31 7.26
C ASN A 64 13.17 1.67 6.47
N THR A 65 13.01 0.41 6.05
CA THR A 65 13.98 -0.30 5.21
C THR A 65 14.03 0.31 3.81
N TRP A 66 12.87 0.63 3.24
CA TRP A 66 12.78 1.29 1.95
C TRP A 66 13.38 2.69 1.97
N LEU A 67 13.11 3.49 3.00
CA LEU A 67 13.69 4.83 3.17
C LEU A 67 15.22 4.79 3.23
N ARG A 68 15.83 3.66 3.60
CA ARG A 68 17.30 3.50 3.61
C ARG A 68 17.85 2.96 2.29
N SER A 69 17.16 2.00 1.69
CA SER A 69 17.67 1.24 0.53
C SER A 69 17.16 1.70 -0.83
N GLU A 70 15.97 2.33 -0.87
CA GLU A 70 15.23 2.68 -2.10
C GLU A 70 14.98 1.46 -3.02
N SER A 71 14.90 0.25 -2.46
CA SER A 71 14.74 -0.99 -3.23
C SER A 71 13.28 -1.29 -3.58
N ASP A 72 13.05 -1.76 -4.80
CA ASP A 72 11.73 -2.17 -5.28
C ASP A 72 11.15 -3.35 -4.45
N THR A 73 12.00 -4.19 -3.85
CA THR A 73 11.57 -5.35 -3.03
C THR A 73 10.64 -4.95 -1.88
N GLN A 74 10.97 -3.88 -1.13
CA GLN A 74 10.10 -3.43 -0.04
C GLN A 74 8.78 -2.84 -0.55
N LEU A 75 8.77 -2.27 -1.76
CA LEU A 75 7.53 -1.79 -2.38
C LEU A 75 6.66 -2.96 -2.85
N GLU A 76 7.25 -4.04 -3.35
CA GLU A 76 6.52 -5.27 -3.71
C GLU A 76 5.90 -5.96 -2.47
N GLU A 77 6.60 -5.94 -1.34
CA GLU A 77 6.05 -6.42 -0.07
C GLU A 77 4.93 -5.52 0.44
N LEU A 78 5.09 -4.19 0.36
CA LEU A 78 4.02 -3.23 0.69
C LEU A 78 2.80 -3.39 -0.23
N GLU A 79 3.01 -3.66 -1.52
CA GLU A 79 1.95 -3.96 -2.49
C GLU A 79 1.14 -5.18 -2.05
N SER A 80 1.82 -6.23 -1.61
CA SER A 80 1.17 -7.46 -1.11
C SER A 80 0.33 -7.21 0.14
N LEU A 81 0.74 -6.27 1.00
CA LEU A 81 -0.04 -5.82 2.15
C LEU A 81 -1.21 -4.93 1.73
N ALA A 82 -1.01 -4.03 0.75
CA ALA A 82 -2.04 -3.13 0.25
C ALA A 82 -3.24 -3.86 -0.34
N VAL A 83 -3.00 -4.91 -1.13
CA VAL A 83 -4.06 -5.75 -1.73
C VAL A 83 -4.96 -6.40 -0.66
N LYS A 84 -4.43 -6.66 0.53
CA LYS A 84 -5.15 -7.31 1.64
C LYS A 84 -5.66 -6.32 2.68
N SER A 85 -5.33 -5.04 2.54
CA SER A 85 -5.70 -4.03 3.52
C SER A 85 -7.17 -3.63 3.40
N ASP A 86 -7.81 -3.43 4.54
CA ASP A 86 -9.13 -2.81 4.65
C ASP A 86 -9.21 -1.90 5.88
N GLY A 87 -10.20 -1.00 5.88
CA GLY A 87 -10.48 -0.09 6.99
C GLY A 87 -9.23 0.62 7.53
N GLU A 88 -8.93 0.40 8.82
CA GLU A 88 -7.81 1.02 9.52
C GLU A 88 -6.44 0.68 8.90
N ALA A 89 -6.29 -0.51 8.32
CA ALA A 89 -5.04 -0.91 7.67
C ALA A 89 -4.79 -0.09 6.39
N SER A 90 -5.84 0.18 5.61
CA SER A 90 -5.76 1.04 4.42
C SER A 90 -5.47 2.49 4.80
N ASP A 91 -6.08 3.02 5.87
CA ASP A 91 -5.80 4.37 6.37
C ASP A 91 -4.35 4.53 6.81
N TYR A 92 -3.80 3.50 7.45
CA TYR A 92 -2.40 3.46 7.85
C TYR A 92 -1.48 3.48 6.63
N LEU A 93 -1.72 2.61 5.65
CA LEU A 93 -0.96 2.58 4.40
C LEU A 93 -1.03 3.90 3.62
N CYS A 94 -2.20 4.53 3.55
CA CYS A 94 -2.37 5.87 2.97
C CYS A 94 -1.44 6.88 3.62
N THR A 95 -1.36 6.87 4.96
CA THR A 95 -0.50 7.76 5.72
C THR A 95 0.98 7.46 5.46
N THR A 96 1.35 6.18 5.48
CA THR A 96 2.73 5.73 5.22
C THR A 96 3.20 6.09 3.81
N LEU A 97 2.41 5.80 2.78
CA LEU A 97 2.77 6.12 1.39
C LEU A 97 2.88 7.63 1.16
N LYS A 98 2.06 8.45 1.81
CA LYS A 98 2.21 9.92 1.75
C LYS A 98 3.56 10.37 2.33
N ILE A 99 3.98 9.79 3.44
CA ILE A 99 5.29 10.09 4.04
C ILE A 99 6.39 9.67 3.06
N MET A 100 6.34 8.44 2.54
CA MET A 100 7.32 7.96 1.55
C MET A 100 7.38 8.86 0.31
N PHE A 101 6.23 9.27 -0.20
CA PHE A 101 6.11 10.19 -1.34
C PHE A 101 6.72 11.56 -1.06
N LYS A 102 6.53 12.10 0.15
CA LYS A 102 7.09 13.39 0.55
C LYS A 102 8.62 13.32 0.75
N GLU A 103 9.10 12.27 1.40
CA GLU A 103 10.51 12.11 1.76
C GLU A 103 11.37 11.73 0.54
N LYS A 104 10.89 10.77 -0.28
CA LYS A 104 11.62 10.25 -1.43
C LYS A 104 10.70 10.05 -2.63
N PRO A 105 10.20 11.14 -3.25
CA PRO A 105 9.25 11.05 -4.36
C PRO A 105 9.83 10.31 -5.56
N ALA A 106 11.11 10.53 -5.89
CA ALA A 106 11.72 9.99 -7.11
C ALA A 106 11.67 8.45 -7.21
N PRO A 107 12.24 7.67 -6.27
CA PRO A 107 12.21 6.21 -6.37
C PRO A 107 10.78 5.66 -6.35
N LEU A 108 9.89 6.23 -5.53
CA LEU A 108 8.48 5.80 -5.49
C LEU A 108 7.77 6.06 -6.83
N ILE A 109 7.96 7.23 -7.42
CA ILE A 109 7.39 7.57 -8.74
C ILE A 109 7.94 6.65 -9.84
N ILE A 110 9.23 6.34 -9.81
CA ILE A 110 9.86 5.43 -10.78
C ILE A 110 9.22 4.04 -10.68
N TYR A 111 8.99 3.55 -9.47
CA TYR A 111 8.31 2.27 -9.25
C TYR A 111 6.86 2.31 -9.75
N LEU A 112 6.09 3.33 -9.39
CA LEU A 112 4.68 3.45 -9.79
C LEU A 112 4.50 3.66 -11.30
N ASP A 113 5.43 4.33 -12.00
CA ASP A 113 5.37 4.44 -13.48
C ASP A 113 5.50 3.08 -14.17
N LYS A 114 6.28 2.15 -13.59
CA LYS A 114 6.40 0.77 -14.07
C LYS A 114 5.17 -0.08 -13.70
N ASN A 115 4.55 0.21 -12.56
CA ASN A 115 3.47 -0.58 -11.96
C ASN A 115 2.16 0.23 -11.85
N ARG A 116 1.65 0.74 -12.97
CA ARG A 116 0.53 1.71 -12.97
C ARG A 116 -0.80 1.19 -12.44
N ASN A 117 -0.99 -0.12 -12.45
CA ASN A 117 -2.20 -0.78 -11.94
C ASN A 117 -1.99 -1.33 -10.52
N SER A 118 -0.95 -0.86 -9.81
CA SER A 118 -0.62 -1.34 -8.47
C SER A 118 -1.64 -0.84 -7.43
N ALA A 119 -1.87 -1.65 -6.41
CA ALA A 119 -2.62 -1.25 -5.22
C ALA A 119 -1.98 -0.04 -4.56
N LEU A 120 -0.64 0.05 -4.51
CA LEU A 120 0.06 1.22 -3.97
C LEU A 120 -0.25 2.51 -4.74
N TYR A 121 -0.50 2.45 -6.06
CA TYR A 121 -0.93 3.62 -6.83
C TYR A 121 -2.30 4.11 -6.35
N GLY A 122 -3.26 3.19 -6.20
CA GLY A 122 -4.59 3.49 -5.67
C GLY A 122 -4.52 4.08 -4.26
N VAL A 123 -3.81 3.42 -3.36
CA VAL A 123 -3.63 3.87 -1.96
C VAL A 123 -2.98 5.26 -1.90
N LEU A 124 -1.98 5.54 -2.72
CA LEU A 124 -1.35 6.86 -2.75
C LEU A 124 -2.31 7.95 -3.27
N THR A 125 -3.01 7.69 -4.37
CA THR A 125 -3.95 8.66 -4.96
C THR A 125 -5.12 8.96 -4.03
N ASP A 126 -5.68 7.94 -3.37
CA ASP A 126 -6.72 8.09 -2.36
C ASP A 126 -6.19 8.83 -1.13
N GLY A 127 -5.01 8.43 -0.62
CA GLY A 127 -4.38 9.09 0.53
C GLY A 127 -4.12 10.58 0.32
N LEU A 128 -3.68 10.96 -0.89
CA LEU A 128 -3.53 12.36 -1.31
C LEU A 128 -4.90 13.05 -1.45
N GLY A 129 -5.90 12.37 -2.01
CA GLY A 129 -7.28 12.88 -2.12
C GLY A 129 -7.87 13.23 -0.77
N VAL A 130 -7.80 12.31 0.20
CA VAL A 130 -8.23 12.52 1.59
C VAL A 130 -7.52 13.72 2.22
N SER A 131 -6.22 13.90 1.97
CA SER A 131 -5.47 15.04 2.54
C SER A 131 -5.94 16.40 2.03
N LEU A 132 -6.62 16.43 0.88
CA LEU A 132 -7.09 17.65 0.25
C LEU A 132 -8.54 18.00 0.62
N VAL A 133 -9.30 17.08 1.20
CA VAL A 133 -10.72 17.27 1.60
C VAL A 133 -10.90 18.48 2.52
N VAL A 134 -9.94 18.72 3.40
CA VAL A 134 -9.98 19.80 4.41
C VAL A 134 -9.96 21.20 3.82
N TYR A 135 -9.54 21.34 2.55
CA TYR A 135 -9.48 22.60 1.84
C TYR A 135 -10.78 22.87 1.09
N ASN A 136 -11.12 24.14 0.88
CA ASN A 136 -12.24 24.48 0.01
C ASN A 136 -11.91 24.22 -1.47
N LYS A 137 -12.90 24.32 -2.36
CA LYS A 137 -12.74 23.97 -3.79
C LYS A 137 -11.63 24.73 -4.51
N GLU A 138 -11.44 26.02 -4.23
CA GLU A 138 -10.39 26.83 -4.88
C GLU A 138 -9.00 26.53 -4.29
N GLU A 139 -8.94 26.35 -2.97
CA GLU A 139 -7.73 25.94 -2.26
C GLU A 139 -7.26 24.55 -2.71
N ARG A 140 -8.17 23.59 -2.91
CA ARG A 140 -7.84 22.23 -3.38
C ARG A 140 -7.05 22.23 -4.68
N ILE A 141 -7.47 23.04 -5.65
CA ILE A 141 -6.78 23.15 -6.94
C ILE A 141 -5.35 23.66 -6.73
N THR A 142 -5.20 24.67 -5.87
CA THR A 142 -3.92 25.29 -5.55
C THR A 142 -3.01 24.32 -4.82
N GLU A 143 -3.49 23.67 -3.75
CA GLU A 143 -2.73 22.71 -2.94
C GLU A 143 -2.33 21.47 -3.74
N LYS A 144 -3.24 20.95 -4.56
CA LYS A 144 -2.97 19.84 -5.48
C LYS A 144 -1.83 20.18 -6.44
N GLN A 145 -1.83 21.39 -7.00
CA GLN A 145 -0.75 21.86 -7.87
C GLN A 145 0.56 22.07 -7.10
N GLN A 146 0.52 22.56 -5.86
CA GLN A 146 1.70 22.71 -5.02
C GLN A 146 2.33 21.36 -4.68
N LEU A 147 1.54 20.36 -4.26
CA LEU A 147 2.01 19.01 -3.99
C LEU A 147 2.71 18.41 -5.21
N LYS A 148 2.13 18.59 -6.39
CA LYS A 148 2.73 18.17 -7.66
C LYS A 148 4.10 18.82 -7.90
N VAL A 149 4.16 20.14 -7.82
CA VAL A 149 5.40 20.91 -8.04
C VAL A 149 6.46 20.52 -7.00
N ASN A 150 6.06 20.32 -5.75
CA ASN A 150 6.96 19.90 -4.67
C ASN A 150 7.53 18.51 -4.95
N ALA A 151 6.72 17.54 -5.39
CA ALA A 151 7.20 16.21 -5.74
C ALA A 151 8.25 16.24 -6.87
N ILE A 152 8.01 17.06 -7.90
CA ILE A 152 8.95 17.24 -9.02
C ILE A 152 10.25 17.90 -8.53
N LYS A 153 10.16 18.98 -7.75
CA LYS A 153 11.33 19.71 -7.24
C LYS A 153 12.17 18.86 -6.28
N SER A 154 11.53 18.20 -5.31
CA SER A 154 12.19 17.34 -4.32
C SER A 154 12.82 16.10 -4.96
N SER A 155 12.46 15.77 -6.19
CA SER A 155 13.11 14.71 -6.96
C SER A 155 14.50 15.10 -7.51
N ASN A 156 14.95 16.34 -7.32
CA ASN A 156 16.31 16.81 -7.65
C ASN A 156 16.79 16.43 -9.06
N GLY A 157 15.90 16.48 -10.06
CA GLY A 157 16.23 16.15 -11.45
C GLY A 157 16.43 14.66 -11.74
N LYS A 158 16.15 13.76 -10.79
CA LYS A 158 16.23 12.30 -10.99
C LYS A 158 15.12 11.74 -11.90
N LEU A 159 14.08 12.53 -12.17
CA LEU A 159 12.95 12.14 -13.00
C LEU A 159 13.19 12.49 -14.47
N SER A 160 12.96 11.52 -15.33
CA SER A 160 12.83 11.73 -16.78
C SER A 160 11.54 12.48 -17.11
N LYS A 161 11.46 13.03 -18.33
CA LYS A 161 10.24 13.67 -18.84
C LYS A 161 9.03 12.75 -18.78
N LYS A 162 9.18 11.47 -19.16
CA LYS A 162 8.11 10.47 -19.06
C LYS A 162 7.55 10.33 -17.64
N GLN A 163 8.41 10.40 -16.63
CA GLN A 163 8.01 10.32 -15.23
C GLN A 163 7.37 11.60 -14.71
N ILE A 164 7.76 12.77 -15.24
CA ILE A 164 7.05 14.02 -15.00
C ILE A 164 5.62 13.94 -15.58
N ASP A 165 5.48 13.47 -16.82
CA ASP A 165 4.15 13.26 -17.44
C ASP A 165 3.33 12.19 -16.70
N PHE A 166 3.99 11.24 -16.02
CA PHE A 166 3.31 10.30 -15.13
C PHE A 166 2.81 10.98 -13.85
N ILE A 167 3.59 11.86 -13.23
CA ILE A 167 3.15 12.66 -12.09
C ILE A 167 1.92 13.49 -12.45
N ASP A 168 1.88 14.11 -13.63
CA ASP A 168 0.71 14.87 -14.06
C ASP A 168 -0.56 14.01 -14.04
N ARG A 169 -0.50 12.79 -14.61
CA ARG A 169 -1.61 11.81 -14.58
C ARG A 169 -1.94 11.33 -13.17
N LEU A 170 -0.93 11.05 -12.35
CA LEU A 170 -1.14 10.67 -10.95
C LEU A 170 -1.98 11.73 -10.23
N PHE A 171 -1.63 13.01 -10.42
CA PHE A 171 -2.43 14.08 -9.84
C PHE A 171 -3.78 14.23 -10.53
N GLU A 172 -3.96 13.97 -11.83
CA GLU A 172 -5.31 13.91 -12.43
C GLU A 172 -6.22 12.93 -11.69
N ASP A 173 -5.70 11.77 -11.30
CA ASP A 173 -6.45 10.71 -10.59
C ASP A 173 -6.73 11.01 -9.11
N VAL A 174 -5.99 11.94 -8.49
CA VAL A 174 -6.25 12.42 -7.12
C VAL A 174 -7.57 13.20 -7.11
N SER A 175 -8.63 12.61 -6.54
CA SER A 175 -9.96 13.22 -6.46
C SER A 175 -10.42 13.35 -5.02
N PRO A 176 -10.28 14.54 -4.40
CA PRO A 176 -10.78 14.81 -3.05
C PRO A 176 -12.30 14.65 -2.95
N GLU A 177 -13.03 14.87 -4.04
CA GLU A 177 -14.49 14.82 -4.10
C GLU A 177 -15.06 13.42 -3.86
N LYS A 178 -14.25 12.37 -3.96
CA LYS A 178 -14.64 11.00 -3.60
C LYS A 178 -14.88 10.82 -2.10
N PHE A 179 -14.41 11.77 -1.29
CA PHE A 179 -14.35 11.68 0.18
C PHE A 179 -15.10 12.82 0.88
N ASP A 180 -15.75 13.71 0.12
CA ASP A 180 -16.58 14.82 0.62
C ASP A 180 -17.98 14.39 1.08
#